data_AF-A0A3B8IK55-F1
#
_entry.id   AF-A0A3B8IK55-F1
#
_cell.length_a   1.000
_cell.length_b   1.000
_cell.length_c   1.000
_cell.angle_alpha   90.00
_cell.angle_beta   90.00
_cell.angle_gamma   90.00
#
_symmetry.space_group_name_H-M   'P 1'
#
loop_
_entity.id
_entity.type
_entity.pdbx_description
1 polymer ?
#
loop_
_entity_poly.entity_id
_entity_poly.type
_entity_poly.pdbx_seq_one_letter_code
_entity_poly.pdbx_strand_id
1 'polypeptide(L)'
;MTLTEKIGQLNQRGTSSRERGISDALKAGVREGRVGSMLNVTNEDHMRELQRIAVEESPNGIPLIFARDVIHGYKTIFPIPLGQ
;
A
#
# COMPACT_ATOMS: atom_id res chain seq x y z
N MET A 1 -14.07 9.19 -11.61
CA MET A 1 -14.15 7.73 -11.43
C MET A 1 -14.79 7.00 -12.62
N THR A 2 -13.96 6.53 -13.56
CA THR A 2 -14.31 5.56 -14.61
C THR A 2 -14.52 4.16 -14.05
N LEU A 3 -15.01 3.21 -14.85
CA LEU A 3 -15.14 1.81 -14.43
C LEU A 3 -13.78 1.21 -14.02
N THR A 4 -12.72 1.48 -14.80
CA THR A 4 -11.36 1.04 -14.52
C THR A 4 -10.83 1.59 -13.20
N GLU A 5 -11.08 2.86 -12.89
CA GLU A 5 -10.69 3.47 -11.62
C GLU A 5 -11.43 2.85 -10.44
N LYS A 6 -12.72 2.53 -10.59
CA LYS A 6 -13.51 1.83 -9.56
C LYS A 6 -12.97 0.42 -9.30
N ILE A 7 -12.61 -0.32 -10.36
CA ILE A 7 -11.93 -1.62 -10.23
C ILE A 7 -10.58 -1.45 -9.51
N GLY A 8 -9.85 -0.39 -9.83
CA GLY A 8 -8.60 -0.03 -9.17
C GLY A 8 -8.72 0.14 -7.66
N GLN A 9 -9.82 0.72 -7.17
CA GLN A 9 -10.08 0.86 -5.73
C GLN A 9 -10.23 -0.47 -5.00
N LEU A 10 -10.60 -1.54 -5.72
CA LEU A 10 -10.72 -2.90 -5.16
C LEU A 10 -9.41 -3.68 -5.21
N ASN A 11 -8.34 -3.09 -5.74
CA ASN A 11 -7.05 -3.76 -5.92
C ASN A 11 -6.12 -3.48 -4.74
N GLN A 12 -5.76 -4.54 -4.00
CA GLN A 12 -4.74 -4.51 -2.96
C GLN A 12 -3.42 -5.07 -3.51
N ARG A 13 -2.35 -4.28 -3.40
CA ARG A 13 -1.00 -4.65 -3.87
C ARG A 13 -0.04 -4.75 -2.70
N GLY A 14 1.13 -5.35 -2.93
CA GLY A 14 2.21 -5.40 -1.95
C GLY A 14 3.55 -5.43 -2.66
N THR A 15 4.63 -5.40 -1.89
CA THR A 15 5.99 -5.55 -2.41
C THR A 15 6.54 -6.91 -2.01
N SER A 16 7.31 -7.56 -2.89
CA SER A 16 8.01 -8.78 -2.52
C SER A 16 9.04 -8.50 -1.44
N SER A 17 9.21 -9.42 -0.47
CA SER A 17 10.29 -9.33 0.52
C SER A 17 11.69 -9.40 -0.08
N ARG A 18 11.80 -9.78 -1.36
CA ARG A 18 13.06 -9.84 -2.13
C ARG A 18 13.33 -8.56 -2.91
N GLU A 19 12.34 -7.70 -3.10
CA GLU A 19 12.51 -6.42 -3.78
C GLU A 19 13.05 -5.38 -2.78
N ARG A 20 14.13 -4.69 -3.16
CA ARG A 20 14.75 -3.65 -2.32
C ARG A 20 14.06 -2.29 -2.43
N GLY A 21 13.06 -2.16 -3.30
CA GLY A 21 12.43 -0.89 -3.65
C GLY A 21 11.03 -1.06 -4.22
N ILE A 22 10.42 0.05 -4.59
CA ILE A 22 9.11 0.10 -5.25
C ILE A 22 9.32 0.05 -6.75
N SER A 23 8.75 -0.94 -7.44
CA SER A 23 8.88 -1.04 -8.90
C SER A 23 8.17 0.10 -9.63
N ASP A 24 8.74 0.53 -10.77
CA ASP A 24 8.13 1.58 -11.60
C ASP A 24 6.73 1.20 -12.10
N ALA A 25 6.51 -0.11 -12.34
CA ALA A 25 5.20 -0.64 -12.71
C ALA A 25 4.15 -0.44 -11.59
N LEU A 26 4.55 -0.57 -10.32
CA LEU A 26 3.67 -0.29 -9.19
C LEU A 26 3.38 1.21 -9.09
N LYS A 27 4.40 2.06 -9.21
CA LYS A 27 4.24 3.53 -9.22
C LYS A 27 3.29 3.99 -10.33
N ALA A 28 3.45 3.45 -11.54
CA ALA A 28 2.55 3.71 -12.66
C ALA A 28 1.11 3.27 -12.37
N GLY A 29 0.94 2.07 -11.78
CA GLY A 29 -0.38 1.59 -11.37
C GLY A 29 -1.09 2.51 -10.36
N VAL A 30 -0.35 3.07 -9.39
CA VAL A 30 -0.89 4.05 -8.45
C VAL A 30 -1.26 5.36 -9.15
N ARG A 31 -0.36 5.88 -9.99
CA ARG A 31 -0.59 7.12 -10.77
C ARG A 31 -1.82 7.02 -11.67
N GLU A 32 -2.11 5.83 -12.20
CA GLU A 32 -3.28 5.57 -13.05
C GLU A 32 -4.56 5.26 -12.26
N GLY A 33 -4.54 5.33 -10.92
CA GLY A 33 -5.70 5.03 -10.08
C GLY A 33 -6.11 3.55 -10.07
N ARG A 34 -5.17 2.64 -10.37
CA ARG A 34 -5.41 1.17 -10.46
C ARG A 34 -5.11 0.41 -9.16
N VAL A 35 -4.82 1.10 -8.06
CA VAL A 35 -4.50 0.53 -6.75
C VAL A 35 -5.23 1.31 -5.68
N GLY A 36 -5.94 0.61 -4.79
CA GLY A 36 -6.65 1.22 -3.65
C GLY A 36 -5.95 1.03 -2.32
N SER A 37 -5.14 -0.03 -2.18
CA SER A 37 -4.45 -0.31 -0.92
C SER A 37 -3.13 -1.06 -1.12
N MET A 38 -2.27 -0.93 -0.11
CA MET A 38 -0.97 -1.58 -0.01
C MET A 38 -0.93 -2.49 1.21
N LEU A 39 -0.43 -3.71 1.07
CA LEU A 39 -0.17 -4.65 2.14
C LEU A 39 1.34 -4.87 2.30
N ASN A 40 1.82 -4.84 3.54
CA ASN A 40 3.20 -5.14 3.91
C ASN A 40 4.28 -4.22 3.33
N VAL A 41 3.93 -2.97 3.02
CA VAL A 41 4.90 -1.89 2.77
C VAL A 41 5.20 -1.18 4.10
N THR A 42 6.48 -1.14 4.48
CA THR A 42 6.88 -0.81 5.86
C THR A 42 8.00 0.22 5.97
N ASN A 43 8.70 0.44 4.87
CA ASN A 43 9.65 1.53 4.73
C ASN A 43 8.86 2.84 4.58
N GLU A 44 9.13 3.81 5.46
CA GLU A 44 8.39 5.07 5.52
C GLU A 44 8.58 5.93 4.26
N ASP A 45 9.77 5.93 3.66
CA ASP A 45 10.04 6.66 2.41
C ASP A 45 9.24 6.10 1.25
N HIS A 46 9.14 4.77 1.18
CA HIS A 46 8.32 4.11 0.16
C HIS A 46 6.83 4.42 0.33
N MET A 47 6.32 4.37 1.56
CA MET A 47 4.93 4.72 1.85
C MET A 47 4.64 6.18 1.48
N ARG A 48 5.55 7.10 1.85
CA ARG A 48 5.43 8.53 1.54
C ARG A 48 5.44 8.77 0.03
N GLU A 49 6.34 8.13 -0.70
CA GLU A 49 6.41 8.26 -2.17
C GLU A 49 5.13 7.78 -2.83
N LEU A 50 4.65 6.57 -2.48
CA LEU A 50 3.42 6.01 -3.03
C LEU A 50 2.19 6.86 -2.70
N GLN A 51 2.09 7.34 -1.45
CA GLN A 51 0.98 8.20 -1.05
C GLN A 51 1.02 9.55 -1.75
N ARG A 52 2.20 10.13 -1.94
CA ARG A 52 2.40 11.36 -2.71
C ARG A 52 1.89 11.19 -4.14
N ILE A 53 2.29 10.10 -4.82
CA ILE A 53 1.82 9.80 -6.18
C ILE A 53 0.28 9.65 -6.21
N ALA A 54 -0.30 8.95 -5.24
CA ALA A 54 -1.76 8.74 -5.20
C ALA A 54 -2.53 10.06 -5.04
N VAL A 55 -2.08 10.94 -4.15
CA VAL A 55 -2.77 12.20 -3.83
C VAL A 55 -2.49 13.29 -4.88
N GLU A 56 -1.25 13.41 -5.35
CA GLU A 56 -0.82 14.54 -6.20
C GLU A 56 -0.86 14.23 -7.70
N GLU A 57 -0.75 12.97 -8.10
CA GLU A 57 -0.54 12.59 -9.51
C GLU A 57 -1.64 11.70 -10.08
N SER A 58 -2.56 11.17 -9.26
CA SER A 58 -3.67 10.35 -9.74
C SER A 58 -4.89 11.17 -10.16
N PRO A 59 -5.76 10.68 -11.07
CA PRO A 59 -6.85 11.47 -11.65
C PRO A 59 -7.84 12.06 -10.65
N ASN A 60 -8.04 11.39 -9.50
CA ASN A 60 -9.02 11.79 -8.49
C ASN A 60 -8.38 12.07 -7.12
N GLY A 61 -7.05 11.98 -6.99
CA GLY A 61 -6.33 12.24 -5.73
C GLY A 61 -6.72 11.32 -4.56
N ILE A 62 -7.24 10.12 -4.83
CA ILE A 62 -7.73 9.21 -3.78
C ILE A 62 -6.53 8.61 -3.03
N PRO A 63 -6.46 8.74 -1.68
CA PRO A 63 -5.34 8.21 -0.90
C PRO A 63 -5.36 6.69 -0.82
N LEU A 64 -4.17 6.08 -0.68
CA LEU A 64 -4.01 4.66 -0.44
C LEU A 64 -4.21 4.32 1.05
N ILE A 65 -4.80 3.16 1.31
CA ILE A 65 -4.74 2.49 2.61
C ILE A 65 -3.42 1.71 2.69
N PHE A 66 -2.70 1.82 3.80
CA PHE A 66 -1.52 0.99 4.10
C PHE A 66 -1.84 0.03 5.24
N ALA A 67 -1.84 -1.26 4.91
CA ALA A 67 -2.18 -2.34 5.82
C ALA A 67 -0.95 -3.20 6.15
N ARG A 68 -0.98 -3.79 7.33
CA ARG A 68 0.01 -4.76 7.79
C ARG A 68 -0.62 -5.72 8.80
N ASP A 69 -0.17 -6.97 8.76
CA ASP A 69 -0.50 -7.98 9.76
C ASP A 69 0.22 -7.66 11.08
N VAL A 70 -0.38 -6.80 11.90
CA VAL A 70 0.09 -6.48 13.25
C VAL A 70 -0.69 -7.34 14.24
N ILE A 71 -0.25 -8.59 14.40
CA ILE A 71 -1.03 -9.63 15.10
C ILE A 71 -0.86 -9.56 16.62
N HIS A 72 0.38 -9.42 17.11
CA HIS A 72 0.69 -9.37 18.55
C HIS A 72 1.79 -8.35 18.87
N GLY A 73 1.79 -7.22 18.15
CA GLY A 73 2.79 -6.17 18.29
C GLY A 73 3.45 -5.79 16.97
N TYR A 74 4.02 -4.58 16.93
CA TYR A 74 4.67 -4.02 15.74
C TYR A 74 6.19 -3.93 15.89
N LYS A 75 6.66 -2.93 16.65
CA LYS A 75 8.08 -2.81 17.05
C LYS A 75 8.31 -3.52 18.39
N THR A 76 7.41 -3.29 19.36
CA THR A 76 7.36 -4.05 20.61
C THR A 76 6.43 -5.24 20.43
N ILE A 77 6.91 -6.42 20.79
CA ILE A 77 6.24 -7.71 20.55
C ILE A 77 5.71 -8.27 21.87
N PHE A 78 4.43 -8.62 21.91
CA PHE A 78 3.72 -9.25 23.03
C PHE A 78 3.74 -10.78 22.90
N PRO A 79 3.32 -11.56 23.93
CA PRO A 79 3.08 -12.99 23.77
C PRO A 79 2.14 -13.30 22.61
N ILE A 80 2.28 -14.48 22.01
CA ILE A 80 1.42 -14.90 20.90
C ILE A 80 -0.05 -14.92 21.36
N PRO A 81 -1.03 -14.75 20.43
CA PRO A 81 -2.44 -14.65 20.81
C PRO A 81 -3.00 -15.84 21.60
N LEU A 82 -2.38 -17.03 21.50
CA LEU A 82 -2.78 -18.22 22.27
C LEU A 82 -2.51 -18.10 23.78
N GLY A 83 -1.61 -17.21 24.21
CA GLY A 83 -1.22 -17.06 25.62
C GLY A 83 -2.21 -16.24 26.47
N GLN A 84 -3.42 -15.97 25.98
CA GLN A 84 -4.46 -15.14 26.62
C GLN A 84 -5.78 -15.90 26.70
#